data_AF-A0A2V7ETP5-F1
#
_entry.id   AF-A0A2V7ETP5-F1
#
_cell.length_a   1.000
_cell.length_b   1.000
_cell.length_c   1.000
_cell.angle_alpha   90.00
_cell.angle_beta   90.00
_cell.angle_gamma   90.00
#
_symmetry.space_group_name_H-M   'P 1'
#
loop_
_entity.id
_entity.type
_entity.pdbx_description
1 polymer ?
#
loop_
_entity_poly.entity_id
_entity_poly.type
_entity_poly.pdbx_seq_one_letter_code
_entity_poly.pdbx_strand_id
1 'polypeptide(L)'
;MPVFKLLSTTGEQAIDLQPGRVVVVGRAVTSDVPIYDPTISRKHAELRLTDDGVHVTDAGSSNGTFLNGARIAEAIAGEDDVITFGKVAFRVKVVTAPAPRPQIVASTPPEFGGKPGGGTIVRQLPVKHSGGVPAIVVDTPSGASHLKVTAQSIEERREKKLSLLLEISKELSKQQELDRLLDKVVDFTFQIMNVDRVSILLLEDQTGELVPRVSKGKTGSAAASKHVPQSIARKAVEERVAILSDNAAADERFKGKSILIQSVRSAMCTPLMGTDQQVLGILYVDNLTATHSFADEDLEFLIAFGSLAAVGIENSRRSERLRREALVLSNFQRYFSPNIAQVIAQQQDAGRLPSEKRPVVIFFSDIRGFTPMSETMSPEGIATLLTDYFTEMVEIVFEHGGTLDKFMGDAIMALWGAPIVHEDEVGIGINFGEVFAGNIGSDRRLEYTVIGDAVNTANRLCRTAGPNEILISEPFHERLKRPPPVEALDPIQVKGKSQKVPVYRVKR
;
A
#
# COMPACT_ATOMS: atom_id res chain seq x y z
N MET A 1 47.28 13.83 9.42
CA MET A 1 46.65 14.85 8.58
C MET A 1 45.58 15.54 9.42
N PRO A 2 45.51 16.88 9.43
CA PRO A 2 44.44 17.60 10.12
C PRO A 2 43.10 17.21 9.47
N VAL A 3 42.13 16.77 10.26
CA VAL A 3 40.79 16.41 9.76
C VAL A 3 39.89 17.62 9.99
N PHE A 4 39.40 18.23 8.92
CA PHE A 4 38.46 19.34 9.04
C PHE A 4 37.02 18.83 9.21
N LYS A 5 36.28 19.47 10.11
CA LYS A 5 34.85 19.28 10.34
C LYS A 5 34.12 20.60 10.14
N LEU A 6 32.92 20.55 9.58
CA LEU A 6 32.02 21.70 9.56
C LEU A 6 31.04 21.59 10.72
N LEU A 7 30.95 22.61 11.54
CA LEU A 7 30.04 22.68 12.69
C LEU A 7 29.01 23.77 12.42
N SER A 8 27.72 23.44 12.47
CA SER A 8 26.66 24.45 12.37
C SER A 8 26.89 25.55 13.41
N THR A 9 26.69 26.81 13.03
CA THR A 9 26.79 27.94 13.96
C THR A 9 25.72 27.90 15.07
N THR A 10 24.67 27.10 14.91
CA THR A 10 23.65 26.82 15.93
C THR A 10 24.02 25.66 16.87
N GLY A 11 25.10 24.91 16.57
CA GLY A 11 25.56 23.76 17.35
C GLY A 11 24.80 22.45 17.12
N GLU A 12 23.78 22.44 16.26
CA GLU A 12 22.87 21.30 16.08
C GLU A 12 23.37 20.23 15.10
N GLN A 13 24.35 20.57 14.25
CA GLN A 13 24.82 19.68 13.17
C GLN A 13 26.34 19.74 13.02
N ALA A 14 26.96 18.58 12.78
CA ALA A 14 28.38 18.45 12.48
C ALA A 14 28.57 17.56 11.25
N ILE A 15 29.39 18.02 10.30
CA ILE A 15 29.71 17.30 9.07
C ILE A 15 31.18 16.89 9.14
N ASP A 16 31.40 15.58 9.15
CA ASP A 16 32.73 14.99 9.03
C ASP A 16 33.11 14.88 7.55
N LEU A 17 34.22 15.50 7.17
CA LEU A 17 34.77 15.38 5.82
C LEU A 17 35.89 14.33 5.83
N GLN A 18 35.84 13.38 4.91
CA GLN A 18 36.88 12.38 4.73
C GLN A 18 37.77 12.72 3.54
N PRO A 19 39.10 12.52 3.63
CA PRO A 19 40.01 12.72 2.51
C PRO A 19 39.59 11.89 1.28
N GLY A 20 39.60 12.49 0.10
CA GLY A 20 39.33 11.81 -1.17
C GLY A 20 37.86 11.52 -1.50
N ARG A 21 36.90 11.88 -0.65
CA ARG A 21 35.45 11.75 -0.92
C ARG A 21 34.82 13.11 -1.21
N VAL A 22 34.00 13.17 -2.27
CA VAL A 22 33.10 14.31 -2.54
C VAL A 22 31.84 14.13 -1.69
N VAL A 23 31.47 15.16 -0.94
CA VAL A 23 30.33 15.17 -0.04
C VAL A 23 29.30 16.15 -0.58
N VAL A 24 28.13 15.67 -0.97
CA VAL A 24 27.05 16.49 -1.50
C VAL A 24 26.17 17.00 -0.35
N VAL A 25 26.03 18.33 -0.26
CA VAL A 25 25.15 19.02 0.68
C VAL A 25 23.88 19.43 -0.04
N GLY A 26 22.71 19.20 0.55
CA GLY A 26 21.43 19.56 -0.06
C GLY A 26 20.23 19.25 0.83
N ARG A 27 19.03 19.66 0.43
CA ARG A 27 17.79 19.39 1.16
C ARG A 27 17.20 18.01 0.87
N ALA A 28 17.60 17.38 -0.24
CA ALA A 28 17.13 16.04 -0.56
C ALA A 28 17.73 15.00 0.39
N VAL A 29 16.93 14.02 0.78
CA VAL A 29 17.34 12.89 1.64
C VAL A 29 18.46 12.06 0.99
N THR A 30 18.60 12.16 -0.34
CA THR A 30 19.67 11.53 -1.14
C THR A 30 21.02 12.28 -1.12
N SER A 31 21.10 13.46 -0.50
CA SER A 31 22.37 14.19 -0.32
C SER A 31 23.20 13.53 0.78
N ASP A 32 24.54 13.50 0.66
CA ASP A 32 25.41 12.97 1.73
C ASP A 32 25.23 13.73 3.06
N VAL A 33 24.87 15.02 2.96
CA VAL A 33 24.51 15.88 4.08
C VAL A 33 23.14 16.51 3.82
N PRO A 34 22.05 15.87 4.28
CA PRO A 34 20.71 16.42 4.15
C PRO A 34 20.47 17.52 5.18
N ILE A 35 20.23 18.75 4.72
CA ILE A 35 19.88 19.91 5.56
C ILE A 35 18.45 20.33 5.25
N TYR A 36 17.54 20.07 6.20
CA TYR A 36 16.10 20.31 6.05
C TYR A 36 15.72 21.77 6.34
N ASP A 37 16.20 22.68 5.49
CA ASP A 37 15.79 24.09 5.50
C ASP A 37 15.20 24.48 4.13
N PRO A 38 14.02 25.14 4.06
CA PRO A 38 13.39 25.51 2.79
C PRO A 38 14.26 26.37 1.86
N THR A 39 15.26 27.07 2.41
CA THR A 39 16.21 27.90 1.64
C THR A 39 17.33 27.08 1.00
N ILE A 40 17.40 25.78 1.25
CA ILE A 40 18.41 24.89 0.69
C ILE A 40 17.81 24.09 -0.49
N SER A 41 18.45 24.17 -1.65
CA SER A 41 18.12 23.37 -2.83
C SER A 41 18.33 21.87 -2.60
N ARG A 42 17.59 21.04 -3.35
CA ARG A 42 17.63 19.56 -3.22
C ARG A 42 19.05 19.00 -3.32
N LYS A 43 19.84 19.48 -4.28
CA LYS A 43 21.31 19.37 -4.32
C LYS A 43 21.84 20.80 -4.30
N HIS A 44 22.59 21.18 -3.27
CA HIS A 44 22.95 22.58 -3.02
C HIS A 44 24.42 22.87 -3.33
N ALA A 45 25.34 22.10 -2.77
CA ALA A 45 26.78 22.28 -2.96
C ALA A 45 27.51 20.94 -2.82
N GLU A 46 28.74 20.89 -3.30
CA GLU A 46 29.66 19.76 -3.15
C GLU A 46 30.88 20.21 -2.35
N LEU A 47 31.33 19.35 -1.43
CA LEU A 47 32.45 19.60 -0.54
C LEU A 47 33.53 18.54 -0.78
N ARG A 48 34.80 18.96 -0.81
CA ARG A 48 35.95 18.06 -0.86
C ARG A 48 37.00 18.49 0.14
N LEU A 49 37.53 17.52 0.87
CA LEU A 49 38.66 17.76 1.75
C LEU A 49 39.95 17.74 0.93
N THR A 50 40.74 18.81 1.02
CA THR A 50 42.06 18.95 0.40
C THR A 50 43.11 19.29 1.47
N ASP A 51 44.39 19.19 1.11
CA ASP A 51 45.49 19.48 2.05
C ASP A 51 45.48 20.96 2.52
N ASP A 52 44.92 21.86 1.71
CA ASP A 52 44.82 23.31 1.97
C ASP A 52 43.50 23.74 2.63
N GLY A 53 42.56 22.81 2.89
CA GLY A 53 41.26 23.10 3.52
C GLY A 53 40.07 22.42 2.86
N VAL A 54 38.87 22.95 3.09
CA VAL A 54 37.61 22.43 2.54
C VAL A 54 37.27 23.16 1.24
N HIS A 55 37.38 22.47 0.11
CA HIS A 55 36.95 22.99 -1.17
C HIS A 55 35.42 22.87 -1.30
N VAL A 56 34.76 23.98 -1.62
CA VAL A 56 33.31 24.11 -1.72
C VAL A 56 32.94 24.55 -3.13
N THR A 57 32.06 23.79 -3.79
CA THR A 57 31.55 24.11 -5.12
C THR A 57 30.02 24.18 -5.09
N ASP A 58 29.42 25.30 -5.49
CA ASP A 58 27.96 25.44 -5.56
C ASP A 58 27.39 24.61 -6.72
N ALA A 59 26.35 23.83 -6.46
CA ALA A 59 25.76 22.92 -7.45
C ALA A 59 24.62 23.56 -8.26
N GLY A 60 24.62 24.89 -8.42
CA GLY A 60 23.54 25.65 -9.05
C GLY A 60 22.37 25.91 -8.10
N SER A 61 22.67 26.21 -6.85
CA SER A 61 21.64 26.38 -5.82
C SER A 61 20.80 27.64 -6.03
N SER A 62 19.52 27.57 -5.67
CA SER A 62 18.55 28.64 -5.89
C SER A 62 18.79 29.86 -5.01
N ASN A 63 19.33 29.66 -3.80
CA ASN A 63 19.62 30.73 -2.85
C ASN A 63 21.13 31.01 -2.68
N GLY A 64 21.99 30.27 -3.39
CA GLY A 64 23.44 30.46 -3.40
C GLY A 64 24.17 29.86 -2.20
N THR A 65 25.44 29.54 -2.43
CA THR A 65 26.45 29.22 -1.41
C THR A 65 27.35 30.44 -1.17
N PHE A 66 27.72 30.67 0.09
CA PHE A 66 28.55 31.81 0.50
C PHE A 66 29.70 31.36 1.40
N LEU A 67 30.84 32.03 1.27
CA LEU A 67 31.99 31.90 2.19
C LEU A 67 32.24 33.25 2.84
N ASN A 68 32.19 33.30 4.17
CA ASN A 68 32.34 34.51 4.98
C ASN A 68 31.44 35.68 4.50
N GLY A 69 30.23 35.35 4.00
CA GLY A 69 29.24 36.32 3.52
C GLY A 69 29.36 36.70 2.04
N ALA A 70 30.43 36.33 1.34
CA ALA A 70 30.56 36.54 -0.11
C ALA A 70 30.00 35.34 -0.88
N ARG A 71 29.22 35.57 -1.94
CA ARG A 71 28.64 34.49 -2.76
C ARG A 71 29.75 33.84 -3.60
N ILE A 72 29.82 32.52 -3.57
CA ILE A 72 30.85 31.75 -4.27
C ILE A 72 30.21 30.78 -5.27
N ALA A 73 30.89 30.55 -6.39
CA ALA A 73 30.64 29.39 -7.24
C ALA A 73 31.58 28.24 -6.84
N GLU A 74 32.82 28.57 -6.50
CA GLU A 74 33.84 27.64 -6.02
C GLU A 74 34.85 28.40 -5.14
N ALA A 75 35.22 27.84 -3.98
CA ALA A 75 36.23 28.42 -3.08
C ALA A 75 36.81 27.39 -2.11
N ILE A 76 37.93 27.72 -1.46
CA ILE A 76 38.53 26.90 -0.39
C ILE A 76 38.31 27.62 0.95
N ALA A 77 37.76 26.90 1.93
CA ALA A 77 37.54 27.37 3.29
C ALA A 77 38.57 26.76 4.26
N GLY A 78 39.26 27.61 5.01
CA GLY A 78 40.24 27.23 6.03
C GLY A 78 39.61 27.09 7.42
N GLU A 79 40.44 26.90 8.44
CA GLU A 79 39.98 26.85 9.84
C GLU A 79 39.27 28.15 10.26
N ASP A 80 38.18 28.02 11.01
CA ASP A 80 37.29 29.09 11.48
C ASP A 80 36.48 29.85 10.43
N ASP A 81 36.68 29.59 9.14
CA ASP A 81 35.83 30.13 8.08
C ASP A 81 34.39 29.64 8.17
N VAL A 82 33.45 30.50 7.76
CA VAL A 82 32.01 30.22 7.77
C VAL A 82 31.49 30.03 6.36
N ILE A 83 31.03 28.82 6.06
CA ILE A 83 30.35 28.47 4.82
C ILE A 83 28.83 28.49 5.08
N THR A 84 28.09 29.21 4.26
CA THR A 84 26.63 29.32 4.35
C THR A 84 25.97 28.75 3.11
N PHE A 85 25.05 27.80 3.30
CA PHE A 85 24.21 27.23 2.25
C PHE A 85 22.79 27.80 2.37
N GLY A 86 22.36 28.64 1.44
CA GLY A 86 21.13 29.42 1.59
C GLY A 86 21.20 30.32 2.82
N LYS A 87 20.48 29.98 3.90
CA LYS A 87 20.53 30.69 5.19
C LYS A 87 21.23 29.92 6.32
N VAL A 88 21.68 28.70 6.09
CA VAL A 88 22.26 27.84 7.14
C VAL A 88 23.78 27.91 7.10
N ALA A 89 24.40 28.34 8.20
CA ALA A 89 25.83 28.60 8.29
C ALA A 89 26.59 27.51 9.10
N PHE A 90 27.77 27.14 8.61
CA PHE A 90 28.67 26.16 9.19
C PHE A 90 30.08 26.73 9.30
N ARG A 91 30.70 26.55 10.46
CA ARG A 91 32.09 26.93 10.73
C ARG A 91 33.03 25.74 10.57
N VAL A 92 34.14 25.93 9.88
CA VAL A 92 35.18 24.91 9.72
C VAL A 92 36.05 24.81 10.99
N LYS A 93 36.33 23.60 11.48
CA LYS A 93 37.24 23.33 12.61
C LYS A 93 38.15 22.15 12.35
N VAL A 94 39.39 22.20 12.84
CA VAL A 94 40.33 21.07 12.77
C VAL A 94 40.16 20.13 13.97
N VAL A 95 40.16 18.82 13.74
CA VAL A 95 40.09 17.77 14.77
C VAL A 95 41.19 16.73 14.57
N THR A 96 41.85 16.34 15.67
CA THR A 96 42.92 15.33 15.70
C THR A 96 42.32 13.92 15.86
N ALA A 97 42.70 12.95 15.02
CA ALA A 97 42.15 11.59 15.04
C ALA A 97 42.70 10.71 16.19
N PRO A 98 41.91 9.81 16.82
CA PRO A 98 42.38 8.90 17.86
C PRO A 98 42.98 7.58 17.31
N ALA A 99 43.89 6.96 18.06
CA ALA A 99 44.71 5.80 17.66
C ALA A 99 43.93 4.45 17.56
N PRO A 100 44.35 3.49 16.72
CA PRO A 100 43.60 2.24 16.46
C PRO A 100 43.79 1.17 17.56
N ARG A 101 42.74 0.39 17.82
CA ARG A 101 42.68 -0.67 18.87
C ARG A 101 43.02 -2.10 18.36
N PRO A 102 43.46 -3.03 19.24
CA PRO A 102 43.89 -4.37 18.88
C PRO A 102 42.74 -5.37 18.63
N GLN A 103 42.99 -6.39 17.82
CA GLN A 103 42.05 -7.49 17.52
C GLN A 103 42.04 -8.57 18.63
N ILE A 104 40.87 -9.09 18.99
CA ILE A 104 40.71 -10.16 20.00
C ILE A 104 40.23 -11.45 19.33
N VAL A 105 40.95 -12.55 19.63
CA VAL A 105 40.68 -13.94 19.23
C VAL A 105 39.64 -14.55 20.19
N ALA A 106 38.76 -15.40 19.66
CA ALA A 106 37.66 -16.01 20.41
C ALA A 106 38.14 -17.00 21.49
N SER A 107 37.57 -16.91 22.70
CA SER A 107 37.70 -17.93 23.76
C SER A 107 36.36 -18.22 24.45
N THR A 108 36.16 -19.49 24.77
CA THR A 108 35.05 -20.19 25.44
C THR A 108 34.49 -19.45 26.68
N PRO A 109 33.18 -19.54 27.00
CA PRO A 109 32.59 -18.72 28.05
C PRO A 109 32.92 -19.27 29.45
N PRO A 110 33.36 -18.43 30.40
CA PRO A 110 33.51 -18.83 31.79
C PRO A 110 32.19 -18.71 32.57
N GLU A 111 32.11 -19.51 33.63
CA GLU A 111 31.01 -19.66 34.57
C GLU A 111 30.60 -18.37 35.29
N PHE A 112 29.32 -18.32 35.67
CA PHE A 112 28.66 -17.22 36.38
C PHE A 112 29.30 -16.92 37.74
N GLY A 113 29.82 -15.71 37.91
CA GLY A 113 30.30 -15.23 39.20
C GLY A 113 30.91 -13.82 39.16
N GLY A 114 30.09 -12.79 38.94
CA GLY A 114 30.53 -11.40 39.11
C GLY A 114 29.62 -10.39 38.40
N LYS A 115 29.07 -9.42 39.14
CA LYS A 115 28.35 -8.27 38.57
C LYS A 115 29.30 -7.45 37.68
N PRO A 116 28.97 -7.17 36.41
CA PRO A 116 29.65 -6.14 35.65
C PRO A 116 28.94 -4.79 35.86
N GLY A 117 29.71 -3.79 36.30
CA GLY A 117 29.26 -2.40 36.31
C GLY A 117 29.20 -1.82 34.90
N GLY A 118 28.13 -1.04 34.63
CA GLY A 118 28.16 0.10 33.71
C GLY A 118 28.11 -0.16 32.19
N GLY A 119 27.71 -1.34 31.70
CA GLY A 119 27.51 -1.61 30.28
C GLY A 119 26.03 -1.68 29.87
N THR A 120 25.66 -1.15 28.70
CA THR A 120 24.30 -1.27 28.13
C THR A 120 23.96 -2.74 27.86
N ILE A 121 22.89 -3.25 28.48
CA ILE A 121 22.34 -4.57 28.19
C ILE A 121 21.28 -4.42 27.09
N VAL A 122 21.49 -5.10 25.96
CA VAL A 122 20.48 -5.23 24.90
C VAL A 122 20.03 -6.68 24.87
N ARG A 123 18.73 -6.88 25.08
CA ARG A 123 18.10 -8.20 25.06
C ARG A 123 17.27 -8.31 23.79
N GLN A 124 17.41 -9.43 23.09
CA GLN A 124 16.71 -9.71 21.85
C GLN A 124 15.90 -10.99 22.00
N LEU A 125 14.61 -10.93 21.69
CA LEU A 125 13.73 -12.08 21.67
C LEU A 125 13.20 -12.26 20.23
N PRO A 126 13.43 -13.42 19.59
CA PRO A 126 12.86 -13.70 18.28
C PRO A 126 11.34 -13.79 18.36
N VAL A 127 10.64 -13.10 17.46
CA VAL A 127 9.17 -13.12 17.41
C VAL A 127 8.72 -14.11 16.32
N LYS A 128 8.33 -15.33 16.73
CA LYS A 128 7.74 -16.35 15.84
C LYS A 128 6.23 -16.41 16.05
N HIS A 129 5.46 -16.51 14.95
CA HIS A 129 4.01 -16.79 14.83
C HIS A 129 3.06 -16.37 15.97
N SER A 130 2.03 -15.60 15.60
CA SER A 130 0.71 -15.64 16.24
C SER A 130 0.14 -17.07 16.15
N GLY A 131 0.10 -17.78 17.28
CA GLY A 131 -0.46 -19.13 17.34
C GLY A 131 0.11 -20.06 18.42
N GLY A 132 1.09 -19.61 19.22
CA GLY A 132 1.64 -20.45 20.28
C GLY A 132 2.00 -19.65 21.52
N VAL A 133 1.33 -19.99 22.62
CA VAL A 133 1.75 -19.66 23.99
C VAL A 133 3.14 -20.23 24.40
N PRO A 134 3.86 -21.14 23.69
CA PRO A 134 5.14 -21.63 24.21
C PRO A 134 6.34 -20.91 23.57
N ALA A 135 6.67 -19.72 24.08
CA ALA A 135 8.05 -19.21 24.05
C ALA A 135 8.42 -18.37 25.29
N ILE A 136 7.48 -18.20 26.23
CA ILE A 136 7.55 -17.18 27.28
C ILE A 136 7.35 -17.81 28.66
N VAL A 137 8.07 -18.90 28.95
CA VAL A 137 8.19 -19.41 30.32
C VAL A 137 9.66 -19.66 30.57
N VAL A 138 10.35 -18.61 31.03
CA VAL A 138 11.58 -18.77 31.79
C VAL A 138 11.26 -18.45 33.24
N ASP A 139 11.55 -19.40 34.13
CA ASP A 139 11.40 -19.29 35.57
C ASP A 139 12.36 -18.22 36.12
N THR A 140 11.89 -16.97 36.19
CA THR A 140 12.12 -15.95 37.23
C THR A 140 12.19 -14.53 36.63
N PRO A 141 11.30 -13.60 37.03
CA PRO A 141 11.43 -12.20 36.63
C PRO A 141 12.59 -11.54 37.40
N SER A 142 13.50 -10.88 36.67
CA SER A 142 14.51 -9.97 37.23
C SER A 142 14.06 -8.52 36.99
N GLY A 143 13.60 -7.84 38.04
CA GLY A 143 13.33 -6.39 38.04
C GLY A 143 11.94 -6.01 38.54
N ALA A 144 11.77 -4.74 38.93
CA ALA A 144 10.45 -4.18 39.25
C ALA A 144 9.72 -3.87 37.94
N SER A 145 8.75 -4.71 37.56
CA SER A 145 7.99 -4.53 36.31
C SER A 145 7.17 -3.23 36.32
N HIS A 146 7.15 -2.55 35.16
CA HIS A 146 6.49 -1.26 34.98
C HIS A 146 5.06 -1.35 34.41
N LEU A 147 4.50 -2.56 34.36
CA LEU A 147 3.08 -2.78 34.08
C LEU A 147 2.23 -2.25 35.23
N LYS A 148 1.21 -1.44 34.92
CA LYS A 148 0.25 -0.86 35.88
C LYS A 148 -0.70 -1.89 36.52
N VAL A 149 -0.36 -3.18 36.44
CA VAL A 149 -1.13 -4.29 37.01
C VAL A 149 -0.61 -4.58 38.42
N THR A 150 -1.28 -4.01 39.41
CA THR A 150 -1.04 -4.26 40.85
C THR A 150 -1.83 -5.48 41.33
N ALA A 151 -1.15 -6.43 41.97
CA ALA A 151 -1.77 -7.64 42.55
C ALA A 151 -1.02 -8.07 43.81
N GLN A 152 -1.72 -8.74 44.74
CA GLN A 152 -1.15 -9.20 46.01
C GLN A 152 -0.39 -10.52 45.87
N SER A 153 -0.66 -11.28 44.80
CA SER A 153 0.04 -12.52 44.45
C SER A 153 0.45 -12.57 42.98
N ILE A 154 1.42 -13.42 42.65
CA ILE A 154 1.87 -13.66 41.26
C ILE A 154 0.72 -14.22 40.42
N GLU A 155 -0.13 -15.08 40.99
CA GLU A 155 -1.25 -15.72 40.31
C GLU A 155 -2.34 -14.70 39.93
N GLU A 156 -2.72 -13.83 40.87
CA GLU A 156 -3.66 -12.74 40.64
C GLU A 156 -3.11 -11.74 39.61
N ARG A 157 -1.79 -11.54 39.58
CA ARG A 157 -1.13 -10.71 38.57
C ARG A 157 -1.23 -11.32 37.17
N ARG A 158 -1.04 -12.63 37.05
CA ARG A 158 -1.20 -13.38 35.78
C ARG A 158 -2.64 -13.34 35.29
N GLU A 159 -3.61 -13.57 36.18
CA GLU A 159 -5.05 -13.53 35.86
C GLU A 159 -5.48 -12.15 35.35
N LYS A 160 -5.09 -11.07 36.06
CA LYS A 160 -5.36 -9.69 35.63
C LYS A 160 -4.74 -9.36 34.26
N LYS A 161 -3.52 -9.83 33.98
CA LYS A 161 -2.86 -9.65 32.67
C LYS A 161 -3.62 -10.36 31.55
N LEU A 162 -4.05 -11.60 31.78
CA LEU A 162 -4.85 -12.37 30.83
C LEU A 162 -6.20 -11.70 30.55
N SER A 163 -6.91 -11.24 31.58
CA SER A 163 -8.17 -10.51 31.43
C SER A 163 -7.99 -9.23 30.61
N LEU A 164 -6.93 -8.48 30.89
CA LEU A 164 -6.60 -7.25 30.18
C LEU A 164 -6.28 -7.50 28.69
N LEU A 165 -5.48 -8.53 28.37
CA LEU A 165 -5.21 -8.93 26.98
C LEU A 165 -6.49 -9.35 26.24
N LEU A 166 -7.40 -10.06 26.93
CA LEU A 166 -8.69 -10.47 26.37
C LEU A 166 -9.59 -9.26 26.07
N GLU A 167 -9.68 -8.30 26.98
CA GLU A 167 -10.44 -7.07 26.79
C GLU A 167 -9.90 -6.24 25.61
N ILE A 168 -8.59 -6.07 25.55
CA ILE A 168 -7.91 -5.40 24.43
C ILE A 168 -8.20 -6.13 23.12
N SER A 169 -8.06 -7.46 23.08
CA SER A 169 -8.33 -8.25 21.88
C SER A 169 -9.78 -8.06 21.40
N LYS A 170 -10.75 -8.02 22.31
CA LYS A 170 -12.15 -7.71 21.98
C LYS A 170 -12.32 -6.29 21.44
N GLU A 171 -11.60 -5.31 21.98
CA GLU A 171 -11.72 -3.92 21.56
C GLU A 171 -11.04 -3.64 20.22
N LEU A 172 -9.88 -4.25 19.97
CA LEU A 172 -9.12 -4.15 18.72
C LEU A 172 -9.75 -4.95 17.58
N SER A 173 -10.52 -6.00 17.88
CA SER A 173 -11.20 -6.82 16.86
C SER A 173 -12.50 -6.19 16.33
N LYS A 174 -13.01 -5.13 16.97
CA LYS A 174 -14.15 -4.36 16.46
C LYS A 174 -13.78 -3.69 15.13
N GLN A 175 -14.66 -3.80 14.13
CA GLN A 175 -14.46 -3.21 12.81
C GLN A 175 -14.29 -1.68 12.92
N GLN A 176 -13.06 -1.19 12.67
CA GLN A 176 -12.67 0.21 12.83
C GLN A 176 -11.74 0.64 11.69
N GLU A 177 -11.76 1.94 11.38
CA GLU A 177 -10.78 2.58 10.49
C GLU A 177 -9.37 2.46 11.07
N LEU A 178 -8.37 2.34 10.18
CA LEU A 178 -6.98 2.10 10.56
C LEU A 178 -6.46 3.14 11.55
N ASP A 179 -6.66 4.43 11.27
CA ASP A 179 -6.12 5.49 12.13
C ASP A 179 -6.73 5.46 13.54
N ARG A 180 -8.04 5.17 13.65
CA ARG A 180 -8.72 5.01 14.95
C ARG A 180 -8.20 3.80 15.72
N LEU A 181 -7.93 2.69 15.02
CA LEU A 181 -7.35 1.49 15.62
C LEU A 181 -5.94 1.81 16.17
N LEU A 182 -5.10 2.48 15.37
CA LEU A 182 -3.74 2.86 15.79
C LEU A 182 -3.76 3.78 17.01
N ASP A 183 -4.67 4.76 17.05
CA ASP A 183 -4.87 5.61 18.21
C ASP A 183 -5.23 4.81 19.47
N LYS A 184 -6.16 3.85 19.36
CA LYS A 184 -6.53 2.97 20.48
C LYS A 184 -5.35 2.12 20.96
N VAL A 185 -4.55 1.56 20.05
CA VAL A 185 -3.36 0.79 20.41
C VAL A 185 -2.40 1.64 21.24
N VAL A 186 -2.17 2.89 20.82
CA VAL A 186 -1.33 3.85 21.56
C VAL A 186 -1.94 4.19 22.92
N ASP A 187 -3.24 4.47 22.99
CA ASP A 187 -3.91 4.84 24.22
C ASP A 187 -3.90 3.69 25.24
N PHE A 188 -4.15 2.45 24.79
CA PHE A 188 -4.00 1.25 25.62
C PHE A 188 -2.55 1.08 26.10
N THR A 189 -1.56 1.32 25.24
CA THR A 189 -0.15 1.25 25.63
C THR A 189 0.14 2.19 26.82
N PHE A 190 -0.37 3.42 26.79
CA PHE A 190 -0.25 4.36 27.93
C PHE A 190 -1.07 3.97 29.16
N GLN A 191 -2.23 3.33 28.99
CA GLN A 191 -3.05 2.88 30.11
C GLN A 191 -2.40 1.72 30.86
N ILE A 192 -1.65 0.86 30.16
CA ILE A 192 -1.14 -0.40 30.69
C ILE A 192 0.31 -0.27 31.15
N MET A 193 1.12 0.51 30.44
CA MET A 193 2.54 0.69 30.75
C MET A 193 2.83 2.13 31.20
N ASN A 194 3.82 2.27 32.09
CA ASN A 194 4.34 3.59 32.44
C ASN A 194 5.47 4.00 31.48
N VAL A 195 5.07 4.57 30.34
CA VAL A 195 5.95 5.02 29.26
C VAL A 195 5.80 6.53 29.02
N ASP A 196 6.86 7.21 28.60
CA ASP A 196 6.86 8.63 28.26
C ASP A 196 6.39 8.85 26.83
N ARG A 197 6.75 7.96 25.90
CA ARG A 197 6.35 8.03 24.49
C ARG A 197 5.98 6.67 23.93
N VAL A 198 5.07 6.70 22.96
CA VAL A 198 4.62 5.55 22.17
C VAL A 198 4.55 5.97 20.70
N SER A 199 5.12 5.15 19.82
CA SER A 199 5.11 5.37 18.38
C SER A 199 4.78 4.09 17.63
N ILE A 200 3.93 4.20 16.62
CA ILE A 200 3.67 3.15 15.64
C ILE A 200 4.14 3.63 14.27
N LEU A 201 5.09 2.88 13.70
CA LEU A 201 5.56 3.08 12.33
C LEU A 201 5.06 1.90 11.51
N LEU A 202 4.45 2.16 10.37
CA LEU A 202 4.01 1.11 9.45
C LEU A 202 4.91 1.06 8.22
N LEU A 203 5.13 -0.14 7.70
CA LEU A 203 5.78 -0.32 6.41
C LEU A 203 4.81 0.08 5.29
N GLU A 204 5.35 0.81 4.32
CA GLU A 204 4.66 1.18 3.09
C GLU A 204 4.95 0.15 1.99
N ASP A 205 3.90 -0.39 1.39
CA ASP A 205 3.98 -1.55 0.50
C ASP A 205 4.82 -1.30 -0.78
N GLN A 206 4.95 -0.04 -1.22
CA GLN A 206 5.67 0.32 -2.45
C GLN A 206 7.16 0.59 -2.24
N THR A 207 7.51 1.22 -1.12
CA THR A 207 8.86 1.72 -0.85
C THR A 207 9.62 0.85 0.15
N GLY A 208 8.90 0.03 0.93
CA GLY A 208 9.47 -0.70 2.07
C GLY A 208 9.94 0.21 3.20
N GLU A 209 9.59 1.51 3.15
CA GLU A 209 10.01 2.48 4.17
C GLU A 209 9.09 2.43 5.39
N LEU A 210 9.68 2.63 6.57
CA LEU A 210 8.95 2.77 7.83
C LEU A 210 8.44 4.20 7.97
N VAL A 211 7.13 4.37 7.83
CA VAL A 211 6.45 5.65 7.93
C VAL A 211 5.79 5.78 9.30
N PRO A 212 6.10 6.82 10.10
CA PRO A 212 5.39 7.10 11.34
C PRO A 212 3.91 7.37 11.07
N ARG A 213 3.02 6.55 11.63
CA ARG A 213 1.57 6.75 11.53
C ARG A 213 0.99 7.43 12.75
N VAL A 214 1.40 7.00 13.94
CA VAL A 214 0.98 7.63 15.21
C VAL A 214 2.19 7.75 16.10
N SER A 215 2.35 8.91 16.74
CA SER A 215 3.35 9.09 17.78
C SER A 215 2.87 10.09 18.81
N LYS A 216 2.73 9.64 20.06
CA LYS A 216 2.21 10.43 21.17
C LYS A 216 3.19 10.41 22.33
N GLY A 217 3.33 11.55 22.99
CA GLY A 217 4.03 11.68 24.27
C GLY A 217 3.03 11.89 25.40
N LYS A 218 3.37 11.46 26.61
CA LYS A 218 2.51 11.53 27.81
C LYS A 218 2.04 12.95 28.15
N THR A 219 2.82 13.98 27.79
CA THR A 219 2.53 15.40 28.06
C THR A 219 2.01 16.18 26.86
N GLY A 220 1.69 15.52 25.74
CA GLY A 220 1.04 16.17 24.58
C GLY A 220 1.91 17.13 23.75
N SER A 221 3.19 17.31 24.06
CA SER A 221 4.08 18.19 23.27
C SER A 221 4.41 17.58 21.90
N ALA A 222 3.84 18.15 20.84
CA ALA A 222 4.01 17.74 19.44
C ALA A 222 5.45 17.89 18.90
N ALA A 223 6.33 18.58 19.63
CA ALA A 223 7.72 18.80 19.22
C ALA A 223 8.66 17.62 19.58
N ALA A 224 8.30 16.79 20.57
CA ALA A 224 9.13 15.68 21.06
C ALA A 224 8.72 14.29 20.51
N SER A 225 7.65 14.23 19.71
CA SER A 225 7.02 12.98 19.25
C SER A 225 7.59 12.42 17.93
N LYS A 226 8.66 12.98 17.35
CA LYS A 226 9.01 12.68 15.95
C LYS A 226 10.17 11.71 15.71
N HIS A 227 10.79 11.11 16.72
CA HIS A 227 11.99 10.30 16.47
C HIS A 227 12.00 8.97 17.22
N VAL A 228 11.72 7.92 16.45
CA VAL A 228 12.13 6.55 16.77
C VAL A 228 13.54 6.35 16.19
N PRO A 229 14.52 5.85 16.97
CA PRO A 229 15.86 5.58 16.45
C PRO A 229 15.82 4.60 15.27
N GLN A 230 16.28 5.05 14.10
CA GLN A 230 16.27 4.26 12.85
C GLN A 230 17.01 2.93 12.99
N SER A 231 18.08 2.91 13.80
CA SER A 231 18.87 1.70 14.05
C SER A 231 18.08 0.63 14.79
N ILE A 232 17.26 1.00 15.78
CA ILE A 232 16.39 0.08 16.53
C ILE A 232 15.23 -0.39 15.63
N ALA A 233 14.59 0.57 14.95
CA ALA A 233 13.45 0.31 14.08
C ALA A 233 13.80 -0.66 12.94
N ARG A 234 14.89 -0.35 12.22
CA ARG A 234 15.35 -1.17 11.10
C ARG A 234 15.77 -2.57 11.56
N LYS A 235 16.49 -2.67 12.68
CA LYS A 235 16.89 -3.97 13.23
C LYS A 235 15.69 -4.84 13.63
N ALA A 236 14.68 -4.25 14.26
CA ALA A 236 13.46 -4.98 14.63
C ALA A 236 12.71 -5.53 13.40
N VAL A 237 12.70 -4.79 12.29
CA VAL A 237 12.09 -5.23 11.03
C VAL A 237 12.94 -6.28 10.31
N GLU A 238 14.23 -5.99 10.08
CA GLU A 238 15.15 -6.84 9.31
C GLU A 238 15.38 -8.20 10.00
N GLU A 239 15.62 -8.17 11.31
CA GLU A 239 15.91 -9.39 12.08
C GLU A 239 14.64 -10.03 12.68
N ARG A 240 13.48 -9.36 12.62
CA ARG A 240 12.20 -9.83 13.22
C ARG A 240 12.33 -10.15 14.71
N VAL A 241 13.03 -9.28 15.43
CA VAL A 241 13.32 -9.41 16.86
C VAL A 241 12.69 -8.27 17.64
N ALA A 242 12.16 -8.60 18.80
CA ALA A 242 11.82 -7.61 19.81
C ALA A 242 13.10 -7.19 20.55
N ILE A 243 13.23 -5.89 20.83
CA ILE A 243 14.45 -5.27 21.38
C ILE A 243 14.08 -4.58 22.68
N LEU A 244 14.82 -4.89 23.74
CA LEU A 244 14.84 -4.12 25.00
C LEU A 244 16.23 -3.49 25.17
N SER A 245 16.25 -2.19 25.44
CA SER A 245 17.48 -1.40 25.65
C SER A 245 17.40 -0.63 26.97
N ASP A 246 18.40 -0.85 27.84
CA ASP A 246 18.51 -0.20 29.16
C ASP A 246 19.32 1.11 29.16
N ASN A 247 19.94 1.47 28.03
CA ASN A 247 20.68 2.72 27.81
C ASN A 247 21.01 2.89 26.31
N ALA A 248 20.05 3.40 25.53
CA ALA A 248 20.15 3.48 24.07
C ALA A 248 21.27 4.42 23.58
N ALA A 249 21.71 5.39 24.40
CA ALA A 249 22.72 6.39 24.06
C ALA A 249 24.18 5.86 24.11
N ALA A 250 24.44 4.73 24.79
CA ALA A 250 25.80 4.22 25.04
C ALA A 250 26.19 2.96 24.25
N ASP A 251 25.38 2.51 23.29
CA ASP A 251 25.62 1.26 22.57
C ASP A 251 26.51 1.42 21.32
N GLU A 252 27.69 0.79 21.33
CA GLU A 252 28.65 0.78 20.22
C GLU A 252 28.19 -0.03 18.99
N ARG A 253 27.19 -0.92 19.12
CA ARG A 253 26.67 -1.75 18.02
C ARG A 253 25.65 -1.02 17.15
N PHE A 254 25.12 0.11 17.63
CA PHE A 254 24.20 0.95 16.87
C PHE A 254 24.89 2.22 16.32
N LYS A 255 26.14 2.11 15.86
CA LYS A 255 26.89 3.23 15.25
C LYS A 255 26.23 3.73 13.95
N GLY A 256 25.32 4.68 14.11
CA GLY A 256 24.78 5.58 13.09
C GLY A 256 24.53 6.95 13.72
N LYS A 257 24.63 8.03 12.94
CA LYS A 257 24.60 9.45 13.38
C LYS A 257 23.37 9.87 14.22
N SER A 258 22.39 8.99 14.44
CA SER A 258 21.13 9.30 15.12
C SER A 258 21.11 9.04 16.64
N ILE A 259 22.19 8.51 17.22
CA ILE A 259 22.27 8.21 18.68
C ILE A 259 22.93 9.32 19.49
N LEU A 260 23.71 10.19 18.84
CA LEU A 260 24.55 11.19 19.54
C LEU A 260 23.79 12.43 20.07
N ILE A 261 22.47 12.53 19.89
CA ILE A 261 21.68 13.70 20.32
C ILE A 261 20.52 13.36 21.28
N GLN A 262 20.20 12.09 21.54
CA GLN A 262 18.92 11.75 22.17
C GLN A 262 19.10 11.01 23.50
N SER A 263 18.67 11.68 24.58
CA SER A 263 18.57 11.22 25.96
C SER A 263 17.49 10.14 26.16
N VAL A 264 17.48 9.11 25.31
CA VAL A 264 16.66 7.91 25.51
C VAL A 264 17.36 7.02 26.54
N ARG A 265 16.77 6.94 27.74
CA ARG A 265 17.35 6.19 28.87
C ARG A 265 16.98 4.72 28.83
N SER A 266 15.74 4.37 28.45
CA SER A 266 15.35 2.98 28.20
C SER A 266 14.25 2.89 27.14
N ALA A 267 14.28 1.87 26.28
CA ALA A 267 13.33 1.70 25.18
C ALA A 267 12.98 0.23 24.91
N MET A 268 11.77 -0.02 24.43
CA MET A 268 11.34 -1.29 23.88
C MET A 268 10.79 -1.11 22.47
N CYS A 269 11.06 -2.10 21.61
CA CYS A 269 10.56 -2.12 20.25
C CYS A 269 10.12 -3.54 19.91
N THR A 270 8.89 -3.70 19.42
CA THR A 270 8.41 -4.99 18.90
C THR A 270 7.99 -4.84 17.44
N PRO A 271 8.33 -5.79 16.56
CA PRO A 271 7.77 -5.84 15.23
C PRO A 271 6.27 -6.20 15.30
N LEU A 272 5.47 -5.59 14.43
CA LEU A 272 4.07 -5.92 14.23
C LEU A 272 3.98 -7.00 13.15
N MET A 273 3.91 -8.25 13.56
CA MET A 273 3.94 -9.41 12.67
C MET A 273 2.54 -9.72 12.13
N GLY A 274 2.37 -9.68 10.81
CA GLY A 274 1.17 -10.17 10.13
C GLY A 274 1.12 -11.69 10.04
N THR A 275 0.00 -12.21 9.54
CA THR A 275 -0.28 -13.65 9.49
C THR A 275 0.74 -14.46 8.67
N ASP A 276 1.31 -13.87 7.62
CA ASP A 276 2.24 -14.53 6.68
C ASP A 276 3.73 -14.27 6.99
N GLN A 277 4.09 -14.03 8.26
CA GLN A 277 5.44 -13.60 8.69
C GLN A 277 5.93 -12.28 8.08
N GLN A 278 5.03 -11.55 7.41
CA GLN A 278 5.28 -10.20 6.94
C GLN A 278 5.34 -9.25 8.14
N VAL A 279 6.33 -8.36 8.14
CA VAL A 279 6.37 -7.27 9.11
C VAL A 279 5.46 -6.17 8.56
N LEU A 280 4.44 -5.78 9.33
CA LEU A 280 3.52 -4.69 8.97
C LEU A 280 4.07 -3.33 9.42
N GLY A 281 4.98 -3.33 10.38
CA GLY A 281 5.50 -2.15 11.05
C GLY A 281 6.15 -2.50 12.38
N ILE A 282 6.27 -1.49 13.25
CA ILE A 282 6.80 -1.63 14.60
C ILE A 282 5.93 -0.86 15.60
N LEU A 283 5.91 -1.35 16.83
CA LEU A 283 5.43 -0.64 18.01
C LEU A 283 6.65 -0.32 18.89
N TYR A 284 6.90 0.96 19.10
CA TYR A 284 8.04 1.48 19.84
C TYR A 284 7.56 2.26 21.07
N VAL A 285 8.23 2.05 22.20
CA VAL A 285 7.99 2.78 23.45
C VAL A 285 9.30 3.16 24.13
N ASP A 286 9.33 4.30 24.81
CA ASP A 286 10.49 4.68 25.62
C ASP A 286 10.17 5.52 26.86
N ASN A 287 11.17 5.60 27.73
CA ASN A 287 11.26 6.54 28.84
C ASN A 287 12.47 7.45 28.66
N LEU A 288 12.23 8.76 28.80
CA LEU A 288 13.23 9.82 28.69
C LEU A 288 13.88 10.12 30.04
N THR A 289 13.21 9.81 31.14
CA THR A 289 13.61 10.23 32.49
C THR A 289 14.22 9.12 33.35
N ALA A 290 13.83 7.86 33.15
CA ALA A 290 14.29 6.73 33.96
C ALA A 290 15.14 5.72 33.15
N THR A 291 16.27 5.28 33.72
CA THR A 291 17.10 4.16 33.24
C THR A 291 16.65 2.86 33.91
N HIS A 292 16.80 1.71 33.25
CA HIS A 292 16.33 0.40 33.75
C HIS A 292 14.81 0.35 34.03
N SER A 293 14.02 1.03 33.21
CA SER A 293 12.57 1.15 33.41
C SER A 293 11.76 -0.04 32.88
N PHE A 294 12.38 -1.06 32.30
CA PHE A 294 11.64 -2.16 31.67
C PHE A 294 12.31 -3.49 32.01
N ALA A 295 11.50 -4.45 32.44
CA ALA A 295 11.93 -5.82 32.67
C ALA A 295 11.65 -6.71 31.44
N ASP A 296 12.22 -7.92 31.42
CA ASP A 296 11.94 -8.91 30.37
C ASP A 296 10.43 -9.20 30.26
N GLU A 297 9.73 -9.27 31.40
CA GLU A 297 8.28 -9.45 31.49
C GLU A 297 7.49 -8.32 30.80
N ASP A 298 8.03 -7.10 30.76
CA ASP A 298 7.40 -5.96 30.09
C ASP A 298 7.57 -6.07 28.56
N LEU A 299 8.73 -6.56 28.10
CA LEU A 299 8.98 -6.84 26.68
C LEU A 299 8.09 -7.99 26.18
N GLU A 300 7.95 -9.05 26.98
CA GLU A 300 7.07 -10.19 26.69
C GLU A 300 5.61 -9.76 26.54
N PHE A 301 5.13 -8.92 27.45
CA PHE A 301 3.80 -8.33 27.35
C PHE A 301 3.66 -7.48 26.08
N LEU A 302 4.68 -6.65 25.76
CA LEU A 302 4.67 -5.81 24.57
C LEU A 302 4.62 -6.63 23.28
N ILE A 303 5.31 -7.77 23.21
CA ILE A 303 5.26 -8.69 22.07
C ILE A 303 3.85 -9.27 21.91
N ALA A 304 3.23 -9.73 23.00
CA ALA A 304 1.87 -10.27 22.96
C ALA A 304 0.85 -9.20 22.52
N PHE A 305 0.94 -8.00 23.09
CA PHE A 305 0.09 -6.87 22.74
C PHE A 305 0.32 -6.41 21.29
N GLY A 306 1.57 -6.32 20.84
CA GLY A 306 1.94 -6.00 19.47
C GLY A 306 1.40 -7.02 18.47
N SER A 307 1.37 -8.30 18.83
CA SER A 307 0.77 -9.35 17.99
C SER A 307 -0.74 -9.17 17.85
N LEU A 308 -1.46 -8.82 18.93
CA LEU A 308 -2.89 -8.50 18.87
C LEU A 308 -3.17 -7.27 18.00
N ALA A 309 -2.34 -6.23 18.14
CA ALA A 309 -2.43 -5.01 17.33
C ALA A 309 -2.17 -5.31 15.85
N ALA A 310 -1.17 -6.14 15.54
CA ALA A 310 -0.81 -6.51 14.17
C ALA A 310 -1.97 -7.20 13.44
N VAL A 311 -2.67 -8.14 14.10
CA VAL A 311 -3.86 -8.79 13.53
C VAL A 311 -4.98 -7.76 13.25
N GLY A 312 -5.23 -6.84 14.19
CA GLY A 312 -6.21 -5.76 13.98
C GLY A 312 -5.83 -4.86 12.79
N ILE A 313 -4.56 -4.49 12.67
CA ILE A 313 -4.04 -3.63 11.60
C ILE A 313 -4.16 -4.33 10.24
N GLU A 314 -3.79 -5.61 10.15
CA GLU A 314 -3.92 -6.42 8.94
C GLU A 314 -5.39 -6.52 8.49
N ASN A 315 -6.29 -6.78 9.43
CA ASN A 315 -7.74 -6.88 9.16
C ASN A 315 -8.33 -5.54 8.71
N SER A 316 -7.92 -4.43 9.32
CA SER A 316 -8.35 -3.08 8.94
C SER A 316 -7.88 -2.74 7.53
N ARG A 317 -6.60 -2.98 7.20
CA ARG A 317 -6.04 -2.80 5.84
C ARG A 317 -6.77 -3.66 4.80
N ARG A 318 -7.04 -4.95 5.08
CA ARG A 318 -7.85 -5.82 4.19
C ARG A 318 -9.26 -5.27 3.98
N SER A 319 -9.92 -4.84 5.05
CA SER A 319 -11.29 -4.32 4.98
C SER A 319 -11.37 -3.05 4.13
N GLU A 320 -10.40 -2.14 4.28
CA GLU A 320 -10.32 -0.91 3.49
C GLU A 320 -10.08 -1.20 2.00
N ARG A 321 -9.18 -2.15 1.69
CA ARG A 321 -8.95 -2.60 0.31
C ARG A 321 -10.20 -3.19 -0.32
N LEU A 322 -10.87 -4.12 0.36
CA LEU A 322 -12.12 -4.72 -0.11
C LEU A 322 -13.20 -3.66 -0.35
N ARG A 323 -13.32 -2.68 0.56
CA ARG A 323 -14.27 -1.57 0.41
C ARG A 323 -13.95 -0.70 -0.80
N ARG A 324 -12.67 -0.40 -1.04
CA ARG A 324 -12.21 0.38 -2.20
C ARG A 324 -12.49 -0.37 -3.50
N GLU A 325 -12.16 -1.66 -3.55
CA GLU A 325 -12.44 -2.52 -4.70
C GLU A 325 -13.96 -2.58 -4.98
N ALA A 326 -14.79 -2.76 -3.95
CA ALA A 326 -16.25 -2.74 -4.09
C ALA A 326 -16.79 -1.40 -4.59
N LEU A 327 -16.24 -0.27 -4.13
CA LEU A 327 -16.63 1.06 -4.60
C LEU A 327 -16.29 1.25 -6.08
N VAL A 328 -15.07 0.86 -6.47
CA VAL A 328 -14.61 0.93 -7.87
C VAL A 328 -15.49 0.05 -8.76
N LEU A 329 -15.76 -1.19 -8.34
CA LEU A 329 -16.69 -2.09 -9.01
C LEU A 329 -18.09 -1.48 -9.16
N SER A 330 -18.65 -0.90 -8.10
CA SER A 330 -20.00 -0.31 -8.13
C SER A 330 -20.13 0.87 -9.10
N ASN A 331 -19.05 1.63 -9.30
CA ASN A 331 -19.00 2.73 -10.26
C ASN A 331 -18.90 2.22 -11.70
N PHE A 332 -18.13 1.14 -11.93
CA PHE A 332 -17.92 0.57 -13.26
C PHE A 332 -19.06 -0.37 -13.71
N GLN A 333 -19.73 -1.08 -12.80
CA GLN A 333 -20.88 -1.94 -13.14
C GLN A 333 -22.06 -1.18 -13.76
N ARG A 334 -22.11 0.15 -13.62
CA ARG A 334 -23.10 0.99 -14.31
C ARG A 334 -22.85 1.12 -15.81
N TYR A 335 -21.62 0.86 -16.26
CA TYR A 335 -21.15 1.14 -17.62
C TYR A 335 -20.47 -0.08 -18.28
N PHE A 336 -20.06 -1.08 -17.51
CA PHE A 336 -19.30 -2.25 -17.96
C PHE A 336 -19.88 -3.54 -17.40
N SER A 337 -19.72 -4.64 -18.14
CA SER A 337 -20.06 -5.97 -17.65
C SER A 337 -19.31 -6.30 -16.35
N PRO A 338 -19.84 -7.17 -15.47
CA PRO A 338 -19.20 -7.50 -14.19
C PRO A 338 -17.74 -7.95 -14.32
N ASN A 339 -17.43 -8.70 -15.39
CA ASN A 339 -16.09 -9.20 -15.67
C ASN A 339 -15.14 -8.07 -16.07
N ILE A 340 -15.60 -7.11 -16.89
CA ILE A 340 -14.80 -5.96 -17.31
C ILE A 340 -14.57 -4.99 -16.15
N ALA A 341 -15.61 -4.73 -15.34
CA ALA A 341 -15.49 -3.90 -14.14
C ALA A 341 -14.43 -4.45 -13.16
N GLN A 342 -14.35 -5.78 -12.98
CA GLN A 342 -13.33 -6.43 -12.17
C GLN A 342 -11.91 -6.21 -12.70
N VAL A 343 -11.71 -6.37 -14.01
CA VAL A 343 -10.39 -6.17 -14.61
C VAL A 343 -9.95 -4.70 -14.49
N ILE A 344 -10.85 -3.73 -14.68
CA ILE A 344 -10.55 -2.31 -14.48
C ILE A 344 -10.22 -2.01 -13.01
N ALA A 345 -10.99 -2.59 -12.07
CA ALA A 345 -10.79 -2.37 -10.63
C ALA A 345 -9.45 -2.91 -10.11
N GLN A 346 -8.91 -3.94 -10.74
CA GLN A 346 -7.63 -4.56 -10.38
C GLN A 346 -6.41 -3.82 -10.96
N GLN A 347 -6.60 -2.94 -11.95
CA GLN A 347 -5.51 -2.15 -12.51
C GLN A 347 -5.15 -0.97 -11.60
N GLN A 348 -3.84 -0.75 -11.37
CA GLN A 348 -3.35 0.34 -10.52
C GLN A 348 -3.76 1.74 -11.03
N ASP A 349 -4.10 1.87 -12.31
CA ASP A 349 -4.44 3.11 -13.00
C ASP A 349 -5.92 3.15 -13.42
N ALA A 350 -6.82 2.65 -12.57
CA ALA A 350 -8.27 2.55 -12.80
C ALA A 350 -8.98 3.86 -13.21
N GLY A 351 -8.29 5.01 -13.19
CA GLY A 351 -8.81 6.30 -13.66
C GLY A 351 -8.52 6.63 -15.13
N ARG A 352 -7.65 5.88 -15.83
CA ARG A 352 -7.16 6.27 -17.16
C ARG A 352 -7.12 5.07 -18.11
N LEU A 353 -8.21 4.90 -18.86
CA LEU A 353 -8.27 3.90 -19.93
C LEU A 353 -7.27 4.25 -21.05
N PRO A 354 -6.53 3.28 -21.60
CA PRO A 354 -5.52 3.52 -22.63
C PRO A 354 -6.11 4.12 -23.91
N SER A 355 -5.59 5.27 -24.33
CA SER A 355 -5.96 5.95 -25.57
C SER A 355 -5.10 5.45 -26.74
N GLU A 356 -5.54 4.39 -27.42
CA GLU A 356 -4.83 3.80 -28.55
C GLU A 356 -5.76 3.45 -29.71
N LYS A 357 -5.24 3.48 -30.95
CA LYS A 357 -5.97 3.01 -32.13
C LYS A 357 -6.01 1.48 -32.10
N ARG A 358 -7.21 0.90 -32.13
CA ARG A 358 -7.40 -0.55 -32.12
C ARG A 358 -8.60 -0.98 -32.95
N PRO A 359 -8.60 -2.19 -33.52
CA PRO A 359 -9.78 -2.76 -34.15
C PRO A 359 -10.83 -3.09 -33.08
N VAL A 360 -12.08 -2.74 -33.34
CA VAL A 360 -13.23 -3.02 -32.48
C VAL A 360 -14.40 -3.51 -33.33
N VAL A 361 -15.26 -4.35 -32.74
CA VAL A 361 -16.57 -4.66 -33.33
C VAL A 361 -17.58 -3.70 -32.72
N ILE A 362 -18.37 -3.05 -33.57
CA ILE A 362 -19.39 -2.08 -33.16
C ILE A 362 -20.75 -2.62 -33.54
N PHE A 363 -21.66 -2.65 -32.57
CA PHE A 363 -23.05 -3.07 -32.73
C PHE A 363 -23.97 -1.87 -32.51
N PHE A 364 -24.95 -1.73 -33.39
CA PHE A 364 -26.08 -0.84 -33.22
C PHE A 364 -27.38 -1.63 -33.27
N SER A 365 -28.30 -1.30 -32.37
CA SER A 365 -29.70 -1.74 -32.44
C SER A 365 -30.58 -0.51 -32.27
N ASP A 366 -31.71 -0.47 -32.99
CA ASP A 366 -32.62 0.67 -33.10
C ASP A 366 -34.05 0.14 -33.18
N ILE A 367 -35.01 0.84 -32.55
CA ILE A 367 -36.41 0.43 -32.54
C ILE A 367 -37.09 0.95 -33.82
N ARG A 368 -37.35 0.04 -34.74
CA ARG A 368 -38.05 0.34 -36.00
C ARG A 368 -39.40 1.03 -35.77
N GLY A 369 -39.55 2.25 -36.27
CA GLY A 369 -40.79 3.00 -36.17
C GLY A 369 -41.01 3.66 -34.82
N PHE A 370 -39.95 3.81 -34.01
CA PHE A 370 -40.02 4.47 -32.71
C PHE A 370 -40.46 5.92 -32.80
N THR A 371 -39.89 6.73 -33.71
CA THR A 371 -40.20 8.18 -33.75
C THR A 371 -41.69 8.45 -33.94
N PRO A 372 -42.38 7.87 -34.95
CA PRO A 372 -43.84 8.06 -35.11
C PRO A 372 -44.65 7.52 -33.92
N MET A 373 -44.21 6.41 -33.32
CA MET A 373 -44.88 5.82 -32.16
C MET A 373 -44.75 6.72 -30.92
N SER A 374 -43.56 7.27 -30.69
CA SER A 374 -43.26 8.16 -29.56
C SER A 374 -44.06 9.47 -29.58
N GLU A 375 -44.48 9.93 -30.76
CA GLU A 375 -45.34 11.12 -30.89
C GLU A 375 -46.77 10.88 -30.37
N THR A 376 -47.19 9.62 -30.24
CA THR A 376 -48.56 9.25 -29.85
C THR A 376 -48.64 8.59 -28.47
N MET A 377 -47.51 8.18 -27.91
CA MET A 377 -47.43 7.57 -26.58
C MET A 377 -47.30 8.61 -25.47
N SER A 378 -47.74 8.27 -24.26
CA SER A 378 -47.44 9.10 -23.10
C SER A 378 -45.94 9.02 -22.77
N PRO A 379 -45.35 10.08 -22.19
CA PRO A 379 -43.95 10.07 -21.76
C PRO A 379 -43.61 8.90 -20.83
N GLU A 380 -44.51 8.54 -19.92
CA GLU A 380 -44.35 7.41 -19.00
C GLU A 380 -44.32 6.07 -19.77
N GLY A 381 -45.19 5.91 -20.77
CA GLY A 381 -45.23 4.71 -21.61
C GLY A 381 -43.96 4.53 -22.45
N ILE A 382 -43.41 5.63 -22.96
CA ILE A 382 -42.13 5.63 -23.69
C ILE A 382 -40.99 5.24 -22.76
N ALA A 383 -40.95 5.83 -21.55
CA ALA A 383 -39.92 5.54 -20.57
C ALA A 383 -39.92 4.06 -20.16
N THR A 384 -41.11 3.48 -19.92
CA THR A 384 -41.24 2.04 -19.61
C THR A 384 -40.77 1.18 -20.78
N LEU A 385 -41.24 1.45 -22.00
CA LEU A 385 -40.84 0.69 -23.19
C LEU A 385 -39.32 0.72 -23.39
N LEU A 386 -38.70 1.90 -23.30
CA LEU A 386 -37.25 2.05 -23.45
C LEU A 386 -36.50 1.34 -22.33
N THR A 387 -37.00 1.42 -21.08
CA THR A 387 -36.38 0.74 -19.94
C THR A 387 -36.40 -0.77 -20.13
N ASP A 388 -37.53 -1.34 -20.55
CA ASP A 388 -37.68 -2.78 -20.79
C ASP A 388 -36.76 -3.23 -21.94
N TYR A 389 -36.79 -2.51 -23.07
CA TYR A 389 -35.93 -2.79 -24.22
C TYR A 389 -34.44 -2.69 -23.87
N PHE A 390 -34.02 -1.62 -23.20
CA PHE A 390 -32.62 -1.43 -22.84
C PHE A 390 -32.13 -2.46 -21.83
N THR A 391 -32.98 -2.87 -20.88
CA THR A 391 -32.62 -3.89 -19.89
C THR A 391 -32.27 -5.21 -20.59
N GLU A 392 -33.17 -5.71 -21.44
CA GLU A 392 -32.96 -6.95 -22.20
C GLU A 392 -31.73 -6.88 -23.11
N MET A 393 -31.60 -5.78 -23.87
CA MET A 393 -30.49 -5.64 -24.81
C MET A 393 -29.13 -5.52 -24.10
N VAL A 394 -29.07 -4.82 -22.96
CA VAL A 394 -27.84 -4.68 -22.17
C VAL A 394 -27.44 -6.03 -21.56
N GLU A 395 -28.39 -6.80 -21.05
CA GLU A 395 -28.13 -8.14 -20.53
C GLU A 395 -27.51 -9.03 -21.61
N ILE A 396 -28.08 -9.06 -22.82
CA ILE A 396 -27.54 -9.82 -23.95
C ILE A 396 -26.13 -9.37 -24.31
N VAL A 397 -25.88 -8.05 -24.38
CA VAL A 397 -24.55 -7.49 -24.67
C VAL A 397 -23.54 -7.95 -23.63
N PHE A 398 -23.88 -7.86 -22.34
CA PHE A 398 -22.98 -8.24 -21.25
C PHE A 398 -22.73 -9.74 -21.16
N GLU A 399 -23.74 -10.58 -21.40
CA GLU A 399 -23.59 -12.04 -21.47
C GLU A 399 -22.58 -12.48 -22.53
N HIS A 400 -22.48 -11.72 -23.63
CA HIS A 400 -21.56 -12.00 -24.73
C HIS A 400 -20.22 -11.23 -24.59
N GLY A 401 -19.90 -10.69 -23.41
CA GLY A 401 -18.65 -9.99 -23.16
C GLY A 401 -18.55 -8.62 -23.85
N GLY A 402 -19.67 -8.07 -24.32
CA GLY A 402 -19.73 -6.73 -24.91
C GLY A 402 -19.71 -5.63 -23.85
N THR A 403 -19.32 -4.43 -24.28
CA THR A 403 -19.37 -3.19 -23.49
C THR A 403 -20.44 -2.27 -24.06
N LEU A 404 -21.31 -1.73 -23.21
CA LEU A 404 -22.24 -0.69 -23.60
C LEU A 404 -21.49 0.65 -23.71
N ASP A 405 -21.51 1.29 -24.87
CA ASP A 405 -20.93 2.63 -25.04
C ASP A 405 -21.92 3.70 -24.60
N LYS A 406 -23.12 3.71 -25.21
CA LYS A 406 -24.20 4.63 -24.85
C LYS A 406 -25.56 4.20 -25.39
N PHE A 407 -26.58 4.82 -24.81
CA PHE A 407 -27.93 4.90 -25.37
C PHE A 407 -28.03 6.14 -26.28
N MET A 408 -28.70 6.02 -27.42
CA MET A 408 -28.90 7.09 -28.40
C MET A 408 -30.37 7.17 -28.79
N GLY A 409 -31.18 7.87 -27.99
CA GLY A 409 -32.63 7.91 -28.20
C GLY A 409 -33.22 6.54 -27.91
N ASP A 410 -33.65 5.84 -28.96
CA ASP A 410 -34.18 4.47 -28.96
C ASP A 410 -33.15 3.41 -29.41
N ALA A 411 -31.94 3.83 -29.73
CA ALA A 411 -30.87 2.94 -30.14
C ALA A 411 -29.87 2.64 -29.03
N ILE A 412 -29.23 1.46 -29.12
CA ILE A 412 -28.06 1.09 -28.31
C ILE A 412 -26.81 1.01 -29.17
N MET A 413 -25.69 1.43 -28.60
CA MET A 413 -24.35 1.23 -29.16
C MET A 413 -23.53 0.35 -28.22
N ALA A 414 -23.06 -0.79 -28.73
CA ALA A 414 -22.21 -1.71 -27.99
C ALA A 414 -20.91 -2.01 -28.74
N LEU A 415 -19.87 -2.37 -27.98
CA LEU A 415 -18.50 -2.53 -28.45
C LEU A 415 -17.93 -3.87 -27.97
N TRP A 416 -17.13 -4.52 -28.81
CA TRP A 416 -16.24 -5.60 -28.39
C TRP A 416 -14.80 -5.26 -28.79
N GLY A 417 -13.84 -5.52 -27.89
CA GLY A 417 -12.42 -5.18 -28.05
C GLY A 417 -12.03 -3.82 -27.44
N ALA A 418 -12.97 -3.09 -26.84
CA ALA A 418 -12.72 -1.88 -26.07
C ALA A 418 -13.66 -1.80 -24.84
N PRO A 419 -13.18 -1.32 -23.68
CA PRO A 419 -11.82 -0.82 -23.41
C PRO A 419 -10.80 -1.95 -23.16
N ILE A 420 -11.24 -3.19 -22.98
CA ILE A 420 -10.41 -4.37 -22.73
C ILE A 420 -10.44 -5.28 -23.95
N VAL A 421 -9.28 -5.85 -24.28
CA VAL A 421 -9.15 -6.87 -25.32
C VAL A 421 -9.51 -8.21 -24.69
N HIS A 422 -10.47 -8.91 -25.27
CA HIS A 422 -10.65 -10.33 -25.03
C HIS A 422 -9.69 -11.06 -25.98
N GLU A 423 -8.82 -11.92 -25.44
CA GLU A 423 -7.97 -12.81 -26.27
C GLU A 423 -8.82 -13.77 -27.10
N ASP A 424 -10.06 -14.02 -26.66
CA ASP A 424 -11.08 -14.72 -27.42
C ASP A 424 -11.66 -13.78 -28.49
N GLU A 425 -11.20 -13.98 -29.72
CA GLU A 425 -11.77 -13.35 -30.91
C GLU A 425 -13.28 -13.67 -31.05
N VAL A 426 -14.10 -12.64 -31.27
CA VAL A 426 -15.58 -12.73 -31.17
C VAL A 426 -16.21 -13.31 -32.43
N GLY A 427 -17.03 -14.35 -32.28
CA GLY A 427 -17.91 -14.87 -33.32
C GLY A 427 -19.36 -14.34 -33.15
N ILE A 428 -20.00 -13.93 -34.24
CA ILE A 428 -21.39 -13.41 -34.23
C ILE A 428 -22.28 -14.36 -35.03
N GLY A 429 -23.41 -14.76 -34.46
CA GLY A 429 -24.46 -15.53 -35.15
C GLY A 429 -25.76 -14.75 -35.25
N ILE A 430 -26.27 -14.55 -36.47
CA ILE A 430 -27.53 -13.84 -36.71
C ILE A 430 -28.53 -14.78 -37.38
N ASN A 431 -29.73 -14.88 -36.83
CA ASN A 431 -30.80 -15.69 -37.39
C ASN A 431 -32.10 -14.90 -37.48
N PHE A 432 -32.97 -15.31 -38.42
CA PHE A 432 -34.34 -14.85 -38.52
C PHE A 432 -35.29 -16.04 -38.41
N GLY A 433 -36.37 -15.89 -37.65
CA GLY A 433 -37.41 -16.90 -37.56
C GLY A 433 -38.47 -16.56 -36.52
N GLU A 434 -39.58 -17.30 -36.55
CA GLU A 434 -40.66 -17.16 -35.59
C GLU A 434 -40.28 -17.76 -34.23
N VAL A 435 -40.77 -17.12 -33.18
CA VAL A 435 -40.49 -17.44 -31.78
C VAL A 435 -41.75 -17.29 -30.96
N PHE A 436 -41.85 -18.02 -29.85
CA PHE A 436 -42.82 -17.74 -28.82
C PHE A 436 -42.23 -16.69 -27.88
N ALA A 437 -42.87 -15.53 -27.80
CA ALA A 437 -42.50 -14.45 -26.88
C ALA A 437 -43.63 -14.25 -25.86
N GLY A 438 -43.32 -14.33 -24.57
CA GLY A 438 -44.32 -14.17 -23.53
C GLY A 438 -43.76 -14.37 -22.13
N ASN A 439 -44.61 -14.14 -21.13
CA ASN A 439 -44.27 -14.35 -19.73
C ASN A 439 -44.19 -15.85 -19.42
N ILE A 440 -42.99 -16.33 -19.12
CA ILE A 440 -42.71 -17.72 -18.73
C ILE A 440 -42.08 -17.71 -17.34
N GLY A 441 -42.54 -18.58 -16.46
CA GLY A 441 -42.04 -18.66 -15.09
C GLY A 441 -43.05 -19.32 -14.17
N SER A 442 -42.85 -19.15 -12.87
CA SER A 442 -43.77 -19.64 -11.84
C SER A 442 -44.85 -18.61 -11.51
N ASP A 443 -45.93 -19.04 -10.86
CA ASP A 443 -47.00 -18.15 -10.38
C ASP A 443 -46.50 -17.01 -9.46
N ARG A 444 -45.28 -17.12 -8.92
CA ARG A 444 -44.65 -16.12 -8.04
C ARG A 444 -43.56 -15.29 -8.72
N ARG A 445 -43.15 -15.65 -9.93
CA ARG A 445 -42.10 -14.97 -10.70
C ARG A 445 -42.21 -15.34 -12.18
N LEU A 446 -42.67 -14.39 -12.97
CA LEU A 446 -42.78 -14.48 -14.43
C LEU A 446 -41.70 -13.60 -15.05
N GLU A 447 -41.02 -14.11 -16.07
CA GLU A 447 -40.03 -13.39 -16.87
C GLU A 447 -40.50 -13.39 -18.33
N TYR A 448 -40.53 -12.21 -18.96
CA TYR A 448 -40.89 -12.11 -20.37
C TYR A 448 -39.71 -12.64 -21.18
N THR A 449 -39.90 -13.78 -21.84
CA THR A 449 -38.81 -14.47 -22.53
C THR A 449 -39.23 -14.91 -23.92
N VAL A 450 -38.23 -15.13 -24.75
CA VAL A 450 -38.39 -15.59 -26.13
C VAL A 450 -37.80 -16.98 -26.24
N ILE A 451 -38.65 -17.98 -26.52
CA ILE A 451 -38.23 -19.36 -26.70
C ILE A 451 -38.64 -19.87 -28.07
N GLY A 452 -37.80 -20.72 -28.65
CA GLY A 452 -38.12 -21.34 -29.92
C GLY A 452 -36.89 -21.79 -30.69
N ASP A 453 -37.18 -22.49 -31.78
CA ASP A 453 -36.19 -23.02 -32.69
C ASP A 453 -35.29 -21.93 -33.31
N ALA A 454 -35.85 -20.75 -33.58
CA ALA A 454 -35.09 -19.63 -34.12
C ALA A 454 -34.02 -19.12 -33.12
N VAL A 455 -34.31 -19.13 -31.82
CA VAL A 455 -33.35 -18.76 -30.76
C VAL A 455 -32.24 -19.81 -30.67
N ASN A 456 -32.60 -21.09 -30.68
CA ASN A 456 -31.62 -22.19 -30.68
C ASN A 456 -30.70 -22.15 -31.90
N THR A 457 -31.24 -21.78 -33.05
CA THR A 457 -30.47 -21.63 -34.30
C THR A 457 -29.50 -20.45 -34.22
N ALA A 458 -29.93 -19.29 -33.70
CA ALA A 458 -29.05 -18.13 -33.49
C ALA A 458 -27.88 -18.46 -32.55
N ASN A 459 -28.16 -19.09 -31.42
CA ASN A 459 -27.14 -19.52 -30.46
C ASN A 459 -26.15 -20.51 -31.10
N ARG A 460 -26.65 -21.47 -31.89
CA ARG A 460 -25.78 -22.43 -32.58
C ARG A 460 -24.86 -21.77 -33.60
N LEU A 461 -25.35 -20.77 -34.34
CA LEU A 461 -24.53 -19.98 -35.27
C LEU A 461 -23.43 -19.22 -34.52
N CYS A 462 -23.78 -18.57 -33.42
CA CYS A 462 -22.83 -17.82 -32.58
C CYS A 462 -21.71 -18.73 -32.07
N ARG A 463 -22.04 -19.92 -31.55
CA ARG A 463 -21.06 -20.90 -31.06
C ARG A 463 -20.20 -21.56 -32.15
N THR A 464 -20.64 -21.49 -33.41
CA THR A 464 -19.91 -22.05 -34.55
C THR A 464 -19.09 -20.99 -35.28
N ALA A 465 -19.45 -19.72 -35.12
CA ALA A 465 -18.73 -18.60 -35.71
C ALA A 465 -17.29 -18.61 -35.22
N GLY A 466 -16.37 -18.64 -36.18
CA GLY A 466 -14.97 -18.50 -35.87
C GLY A 466 -14.64 -17.11 -35.32
N PRO A 467 -13.41 -16.96 -34.86
CA PRO A 467 -12.88 -15.66 -34.48
C PRO A 467 -13.12 -14.56 -35.52
N ASN A 468 -13.73 -13.44 -35.11
CA ASN A 468 -14.07 -12.29 -35.97
C ASN A 468 -15.03 -12.58 -37.13
N GLU A 469 -15.69 -13.75 -37.12
CA GLU A 469 -16.65 -14.15 -38.16
C GLU A 469 -18.08 -13.71 -37.82
N ILE A 470 -18.83 -13.33 -38.85
CA ILE A 470 -20.27 -13.12 -38.75
C ILE A 470 -20.95 -14.20 -39.59
N LEU A 471 -21.65 -15.11 -38.92
CA LEU A 471 -22.47 -16.13 -39.54
C LEU A 471 -23.93 -15.68 -39.55
N ILE A 472 -24.56 -15.75 -40.71
CA ILE A 472 -25.98 -15.45 -40.88
C ILE A 472 -26.72 -16.68 -41.41
N SER A 473 -27.95 -16.90 -40.94
CA SER A 473 -28.78 -17.98 -41.46
C SER A 473 -29.38 -17.66 -42.82
N GLU A 474 -29.77 -18.69 -43.56
CA GLU A 474 -30.48 -18.52 -44.83
C GLU A 474 -31.78 -17.71 -44.73
N PRO A 475 -32.70 -17.97 -43.78
CA PRO A 475 -33.88 -17.14 -43.63
C PRO A 475 -33.57 -15.67 -43.37
N PHE A 476 -32.47 -15.37 -42.66
CA PHE A 476 -32.02 -13.99 -42.46
C PHE A 476 -31.50 -13.39 -43.76
N HIS A 477 -30.61 -14.10 -44.46
CA HIS A 477 -30.03 -13.68 -45.73
C HIS A 477 -31.10 -13.38 -46.80
N GLU A 478 -32.10 -14.25 -46.96
CA GLU A 478 -33.20 -14.06 -47.91
C GLU A 478 -34.08 -12.84 -47.59
N ARG A 479 -34.14 -12.44 -46.32
CA ARG A 479 -34.93 -11.29 -45.88
C ARG A 479 -34.22 -9.96 -46.12
N LEU A 480 -32.91 -9.97 -46.38
CA LEU A 480 -32.13 -8.77 -46.64
C LEU A 480 -32.45 -8.22 -48.04
N LYS A 481 -32.95 -6.98 -48.09
CA LYS A 481 -33.20 -6.27 -49.37
C LYS A 481 -31.91 -5.97 -50.14
N ARG A 482 -30.77 -5.87 -49.42
CA ARG A 482 -29.43 -5.65 -49.94
C ARG A 482 -28.46 -6.51 -49.12
N PRO A 483 -28.31 -7.80 -49.46
CA PRO A 483 -27.43 -8.68 -48.71
C PRO A 483 -25.96 -8.25 -48.87
N PRO A 484 -25.14 -8.33 -47.82
CA PRO A 484 -23.71 -8.13 -47.94
C PRO A 484 -23.09 -9.27 -48.78
N PRO A 485 -21.85 -9.12 -49.28
CA PRO A 485 -21.14 -10.23 -49.88
C PRO A 485 -21.00 -11.38 -48.89
N VAL A 486 -21.33 -12.60 -49.29
CA VAL A 486 -21.31 -13.78 -48.42
C VAL A 486 -20.54 -14.95 -49.02
N GLU A 487 -20.08 -15.84 -48.15
CA GLU A 487 -19.56 -17.17 -48.45
C GLU A 487 -20.56 -18.21 -47.92
N ALA A 488 -21.05 -19.10 -48.76
CA ALA A 488 -21.83 -20.25 -48.28
C ALA A 488 -20.90 -21.22 -47.54
N LEU A 489 -21.30 -21.63 -46.35
CA LEU A 489 -20.61 -22.64 -45.53
C LEU A 489 -21.37 -23.96 -45.54
N ASP A 490 -20.73 -25.00 -45.02
CA ASP A 490 -21.39 -26.29 -44.78
C ASP A 490 -22.59 -26.10 -43.84
N PRO A 491 -23.79 -26.63 -44.20
CA PRO A 491 -24.98 -26.50 -43.37
C PRO A 491 -24.78 -27.08 -41.97
N ILE A 492 -25.22 -26.33 -40.96
CA ILE A 492 -25.02 -26.68 -39.54
C ILE A 492 -26.17 -27.54 -39.04
N GLN A 493 -25.85 -28.62 -38.36
CA GLN A 493 -26.83 -29.44 -37.64
C GLN A 493 -27.21 -28.80 -36.31
N VAL A 494 -28.46 -28.35 -36.19
CA VAL A 494 -29.03 -27.88 -34.92
C VAL A 494 -29.70 -29.06 -34.21
N LYS A 495 -29.48 -29.18 -32.89
CA LYS A 495 -30.09 -30.24 -32.07
C LYS A 495 -31.62 -30.08 -32.10
N GLY A 496 -32.33 -31.10 -32.56
CA GLY A 496 -33.80 -31.07 -32.68
C GLY A 496 -34.35 -30.78 -34.08
N LYS A 497 -33.50 -30.42 -35.06
CA LYS A 497 -33.89 -30.32 -36.47
C LYS A 497 -33.57 -31.59 -37.25
N SER A 498 -34.50 -31.99 -38.13
CA SER A 498 -34.27 -33.07 -39.09
C SER A 498 -33.41 -32.63 -40.28
N GLN A 499 -33.49 -31.35 -40.66
CA GLN A 499 -32.70 -30.75 -41.74
C GLN A 499 -31.60 -29.85 -41.19
N LYS A 500 -30.42 -29.89 -41.82
CA LYS A 500 -29.32 -28.96 -41.52
C LYS A 500 -29.70 -27.56 -42.00
N VAL A 501 -29.33 -26.55 -41.21
CA VAL A 501 -29.62 -25.14 -41.53
C VAL A 501 -28.49 -24.61 -42.42
N PRO A 502 -28.77 -24.09 -43.63
CA PRO A 502 -27.75 -23.44 -44.45
C PRO A 502 -27.29 -22.13 -43.81
N VAL A 503 -25.97 -21.88 -43.91
CA VAL A 503 -25.30 -20.79 -43.20
C VAL A 503 -24.37 -20.05 -44.14
N TYR A 504 -24.32 -18.73 -43.98
CA TYR A 504 -23.49 -17.85 -44.77
C TYR A 504 -22.53 -17.09 -43.87
N ARG A 505 -21.25 -17.05 -44.22
CA ARG A 505 -20.27 -16.14 -43.61
C ARG A 505 -20.28 -14.82 -44.35
N VAL A 506 -20.40 -13.71 -43.63
CA VAL A 506 -20.31 -12.37 -44.23
C VAL A 506 -18.85 -12.07 -44.59
N LYS A 507 -18.59 -11.77 -45.87
CA LYS A 507 -17.27 -11.33 -46.36
C LYS A 507 -17.13 -9.83 -46.12
N ARG A 508 -15.95 -9.41 -45.64
CA ARG A 508 -15.61 -8.01 -45.40
C ARG A 508 -15.22 -7.28 -46.68
#